data_AF-A0A0F8WD64-F1
#
_entry.id   AF-A0A0F8WD64-F1
#
_cell.length_a   1.000
_cell.length_b   1.000
_cell.length_c   1.000
_cell.angle_alpha   90.00
_cell.angle_beta   90.00
_cell.angle_gamma   90.00
#
_symmetry.space_group_name_H-M   'P 1'
#
loop_
_entity.id
_entity.type
_entity.pdbx_description
1 polymer ?
#
loop_
_entity_poly.entity_id
_entity_poly.type
_entity_poly.pdbx_seq_one_letter_code
_entity_poly.pdbx_strand_id
1 'polypeptide(L)'
;MVLQNEGLKARAQIFKGQAKAIQLTDHEDNIDEFGTYRVICSDAGSSHGFNTHIAVVDELHTQKNRELVDALETSTSARTSPLLVHITTSDFEREGSICNEKHAYASQVRDGIISDPEFLSCIYEATRDDDWTSEEVWYKANPNLGVSKSIEYMRQQCKKAQEVPSFENTFKRLDLNIRTEQDERWLVLEQWDACGASEVDPADLEGQPCFAGLDLASTTDIA
;
A
#
# COMPACT_ATOMS: atom_id res chain seq x y z
N MET A 1 -15.09 16.00 -10.56
CA MET A 1 -14.01 16.56 -11.41
C MET A 1 -14.53 17.14 -12.73
N VAL A 2 -14.91 16.35 -13.75
CA VAL A 2 -15.38 16.91 -15.06
C VAL A 2 -16.68 17.72 -14.95
N LEU A 3 -17.68 17.23 -14.18
CA LEU A 3 -18.94 17.95 -13.95
C LEU A 3 -18.81 19.26 -13.15
N GLN A 4 -17.67 19.45 -12.48
CA GLN A 4 -17.40 20.59 -11.58
C GLN A 4 -16.52 21.65 -12.25
N ASN A 5 -16.12 21.46 -13.52
CA ASN A 5 -15.31 22.40 -14.27
C ASN A 5 -16.01 22.74 -15.60
N GLU A 6 -16.42 24.00 -15.76
CA GLU A 6 -17.19 24.48 -16.92
C GLU A 6 -16.43 24.31 -18.25
N GLY A 7 -15.10 24.47 -18.26
CA GLY A 7 -14.28 24.28 -19.46
C GLY A 7 -14.21 22.83 -19.92
N LEU A 8 -14.15 21.87 -18.99
CA LEU A 8 -14.17 20.45 -19.30
C LEU A 8 -15.56 19.97 -19.71
N LYS A 9 -16.61 20.51 -19.08
CA LYS A 9 -18.01 20.19 -19.38
C LYS A 9 -18.42 20.61 -20.79
N ALA A 10 -17.87 21.71 -21.31
CA ALA A 10 -18.11 22.17 -22.67
C ALA A 10 -17.44 21.31 -23.76
N ARG A 11 -16.45 20.48 -23.40
CA ARG A 11 -15.59 19.73 -24.34
C ARG A 11 -15.61 18.21 -24.14
N ALA A 12 -16.43 17.70 -23.22
CA ALA A 12 -16.48 16.28 -22.90
C ALA A 12 -17.92 15.78 -22.91
N GLN A 13 -18.17 14.69 -23.63
CA GLN A 13 -19.46 14.02 -23.63
C GLN A 13 -19.43 12.85 -22.63
N ILE A 14 -20.29 12.92 -21.60
CA ILE A 14 -20.38 11.88 -20.57
C ILE A 14 -21.45 10.87 -21.00
N PHE A 15 -21.04 9.68 -21.41
CA PHE A 15 -21.94 8.57 -21.71
C PHE A 15 -22.27 7.79 -20.43
N LYS A 16 -23.56 7.73 -20.05
CA LYS A 16 -24.05 6.96 -18.88
C LYS A 16 -24.25 5.47 -19.23
N GLY A 17 -23.21 4.82 -19.77
CA GLY A 17 -23.18 3.37 -19.95
C GLY A 17 -22.69 2.64 -18.69
N GLN A 18 -22.93 1.34 -18.58
CA GLN A 18 -22.35 0.51 -17.51
C GLN A 18 -20.81 0.54 -17.49
N ALA A 19 -20.18 0.89 -18.61
CA ALA A 19 -18.77 1.25 -18.65
C ALA A 19 -18.59 2.73 -18.28
N LYS A 20 -17.96 3.01 -17.13
CA LYS A 20 -17.53 4.35 -16.69
C LYS A 20 -16.40 4.88 -17.58
N ALA A 21 -16.69 5.15 -18.84
CA ALA A 21 -15.76 5.69 -19.82
C ALA A 21 -16.11 7.15 -20.14
N ILE A 22 -15.13 8.04 -20.07
CA ILE A 22 -15.23 9.41 -20.57
C ILE A 22 -14.58 9.43 -21.95
N GLN A 23 -15.32 9.86 -22.95
CA GLN A 23 -14.84 9.99 -24.32
C GLN A 23 -14.72 11.49 -24.64
N LEU A 24 -13.55 11.90 -25.11
CA LEU A 24 -13.32 13.26 -25.60
C LEU A 24 -13.50 13.24 -27.12
N THR A 25 -14.44 14.05 -27.60
CA THR A 25 -14.69 14.30 -29.02
C THR A 25 -14.54 15.79 -29.27
N ASP A 26 -13.87 16.18 -30.36
CA ASP A 26 -13.83 17.58 -30.77
C ASP A 26 -15.10 17.91 -31.57
N HIS A 27 -15.79 18.97 -31.17
CA HIS A 27 -17.12 19.32 -31.65
C HIS A 27 -16.98 20.46 -32.66
N GLU A 28 -16.62 20.14 -33.90
CA GLU A 28 -16.97 20.95 -35.08
C GLU A 28 -16.86 20.17 -36.40
N ASP A 29 -15.94 19.20 -36.53
CA ASP A 29 -15.66 18.57 -37.84
C ASP A 29 -15.71 17.03 -37.91
N ASN A 30 -16.26 16.34 -36.91
CA ASN A 30 -16.43 14.87 -36.95
C ASN A 30 -15.11 14.12 -37.27
N ILE A 31 -14.01 14.60 -36.65
CA ILE A 31 -12.67 14.06 -36.78
C ILE A 31 -12.51 12.89 -35.79
N ASP A 32 -11.83 11.84 -36.23
CA ASP A 32 -11.55 10.58 -35.52
C ASP A 32 -11.29 10.69 -34.01
N GLU A 33 -11.70 9.65 -33.28
CA GLU A 33 -11.59 9.48 -31.82
C GLU A 33 -10.24 9.96 -31.24
N PHE A 34 -10.24 11.07 -30.50
CA PHE A 34 -9.01 11.72 -30.02
C PHE A 34 -8.43 11.10 -28.73
N GLY A 35 -9.28 10.49 -27.89
CA GLY A 35 -8.85 9.84 -26.65
C GLY A 35 -9.99 9.33 -25.78
N THR A 36 -9.76 8.23 -25.06
CA THR A 36 -10.73 7.66 -24.11
C THR A 36 -10.09 7.48 -22.75
N TYR A 37 -10.83 7.81 -21.69
CA TYR A 37 -10.46 7.54 -20.31
C TYR A 37 -11.43 6.50 -19.74
N ARG A 38 -10.93 5.41 -19.18
CA ARG A 38 -11.74 4.31 -18.65
C ARG A 38 -11.33 4.00 -17.22
N VAL A 39 -12.30 3.92 -16.32
CA VAL A 39 -12.08 3.40 -14.97
C VAL A 39 -12.23 1.89 -14.99
N ILE A 40 -11.19 1.17 -14.58
CA ILE A 40 -11.17 -0.29 -14.52
C ILE A 40 -11.21 -0.71 -13.05
N CYS A 41 -12.14 -1.57 -12.67
CA CYS A 41 -12.20 -2.13 -11.33
C CYS A 41 -11.35 -3.41 -11.25
N SER A 42 -10.77 -3.68 -10.08
CA SER A 42 -9.94 -4.87 -9.82
C SER A 42 -10.67 -6.21 -10.03
N ASP A 43 -11.98 -6.26 -9.78
CA ASP A 43 -12.80 -7.47 -9.97
C ASP A 43 -13.38 -7.60 -11.40
N ALA A 44 -13.08 -6.66 -12.31
CA ALA A 44 -13.56 -6.73 -13.69
C ALA A 44 -12.69 -7.73 -14.47
N GLY A 45 -13.11 -9.01 -14.43
CA GLY A 45 -12.45 -10.12 -15.10
C GLY A 45 -11.98 -9.79 -16.52
N SER A 46 -10.71 -10.07 -16.77
CA SER A 46 -10.10 -10.36 -18.08
C SER A 46 -10.68 -9.57 -19.26
N SER A 47 -10.56 -8.25 -19.25
CA SER A 47 -10.73 -7.45 -20.47
C SER A 47 -9.39 -7.38 -21.21
N HIS A 48 -8.97 -8.50 -21.81
CA HIS A 48 -7.83 -8.50 -22.73
C HIS A 48 -8.19 -7.68 -23.98
N GLY A 49 -7.33 -6.73 -24.37
CA GLY A 49 -7.52 -5.91 -25.58
C GLY A 49 -7.64 -4.41 -25.36
N PHE A 50 -7.08 -3.86 -24.27
CA PHE A 50 -6.86 -2.42 -24.19
C PHE A 50 -5.77 -1.98 -25.19
N ASN A 51 -5.86 -0.76 -25.69
CA ASN A 51 -4.82 -0.12 -26.49
C ASN A 51 -4.28 1.08 -25.70
N THR A 52 -3.69 0.77 -24.54
CA THR A 52 -3.43 1.71 -23.44
C THR A 52 -2.20 2.56 -23.75
N HIS A 53 -2.37 3.88 -23.74
CA HIS A 53 -1.24 4.80 -23.83
C HIS A 53 -0.71 5.20 -22.44
N ILE A 54 -1.62 5.39 -21.48
CA ILE A 54 -1.28 5.65 -20.08
C ILE A 54 -2.15 4.78 -19.18
N ALA A 55 -1.53 4.05 -18.26
CA ALA A 55 -2.21 3.34 -17.18
C ALA A 55 -1.73 3.85 -15.82
N VAL A 56 -2.67 4.14 -14.93
CA VAL A 56 -2.38 4.48 -13.53
C VAL A 56 -3.02 3.41 -12.67
N VAL A 57 -2.19 2.62 -12.01
CA VAL A 57 -2.62 1.61 -11.04
C VAL A 57 -2.42 2.20 -9.66
N ASP A 58 -3.53 2.66 -9.09
CA ASP A 58 -3.56 3.17 -7.72
C ASP A 58 -3.78 2.03 -6.72
N GLU A 59 -3.26 2.22 -5.51
CA GLU A 59 -3.31 1.25 -4.41
C GLU A 59 -2.85 -0.17 -4.80
N LEU A 60 -1.68 -0.28 -5.44
CA LEU A 60 -1.14 -1.56 -5.94
C LEU A 60 -1.10 -2.66 -4.86
N HIS A 61 -0.82 -2.32 -3.61
CA HIS A 61 -0.80 -3.27 -2.48
C HIS A 61 -2.14 -4.00 -2.27
N THR A 62 -3.26 -3.40 -2.70
CA THR A 62 -4.60 -4.01 -2.56
C THR A 62 -4.90 -5.05 -3.63
N GLN A 63 -4.09 -5.14 -4.69
CA GLN A 63 -4.31 -6.10 -5.77
C GLN A 63 -4.14 -7.53 -5.24
N LYS A 64 -5.09 -8.41 -5.59
CA LYS A 64 -5.11 -9.81 -5.14
C LYS A 64 -4.11 -10.67 -5.93
N ASN A 65 -3.91 -10.34 -7.20
CA ASN A 65 -3.05 -11.07 -8.12
C ASN A 65 -2.46 -10.11 -9.17
N ARG A 66 -1.57 -10.63 -10.02
CA ARG A 66 -0.87 -9.88 -11.08
C ARG A 66 -1.67 -9.71 -12.38
N GLU A 67 -2.80 -10.39 -12.53
CA GLU A 67 -3.49 -10.52 -13.82
C GLU A 67 -3.87 -9.18 -14.44
N LEU A 68 -4.43 -8.26 -13.63
CA LEU A 68 -4.82 -6.93 -14.11
C LEU A 68 -3.59 -6.09 -14.51
N VAL A 69 -2.52 -6.14 -13.71
CA VAL A 69 -1.29 -5.37 -13.96
C VAL A 69 -0.61 -5.85 -15.23
N ASP A 70 -0.45 -7.17 -15.38
CA ASP A 70 0.12 -7.77 -16.59
C ASP A 70 -0.74 -7.48 -17.83
N ALA A 71 -2.07 -7.52 -17.70
CA ALA A 71 -2.97 -7.18 -18.79
C ALA A 71 -2.82 -5.70 -19.23
N LEU A 72 -2.63 -4.78 -18.28
CA LEU A 72 -2.37 -3.38 -18.59
C LEU A 72 -0.99 -3.18 -19.22
N GLU A 73 0.05 -3.84 -18.71
CA GLU A 73 1.40 -3.82 -19.29
C GLU A 73 1.40 -4.30 -20.74
N THR A 74 0.85 -5.49 -20.99
CA THR A 74 0.80 -6.09 -22.34
C THR A 74 -0.05 -5.26 -23.32
N SER A 75 -1.06 -4.55 -22.82
CA SER A 75 -1.93 -3.68 -23.63
C SER A 75 -1.24 -2.44 -24.22
N THR A 76 -0.01 -2.15 -23.77
CA THR A 76 0.78 -1.02 -24.27
C THR A 76 1.67 -1.37 -25.47
N SER A 77 1.78 -2.65 -25.82
CA SER A 77 2.71 -3.17 -26.84
C SER A 77 2.59 -2.53 -28.23
N ALA A 78 1.40 -2.07 -28.61
CA ALA A 78 1.16 -1.41 -29.90
C ALA A 78 1.34 0.11 -29.87
N ARG A 79 1.68 0.71 -28.71
CA ARG A 79 1.84 2.15 -28.54
C ARG A 79 3.31 2.56 -28.52
N THR A 80 3.60 3.69 -29.13
CA THR A 80 4.88 4.39 -28.96
C THR A 80 4.86 5.20 -27.67
N SER A 81 5.93 5.13 -26.87
CA SER A 81 6.10 5.85 -25.61
C SER A 81 4.93 5.73 -24.63
N PRO A 82 4.45 4.51 -24.31
CA PRO A 82 3.43 4.33 -23.29
C PRO A 82 3.99 4.64 -21.90
N LEU A 83 3.11 5.01 -20.96
CA LEU A 83 3.47 5.24 -19.57
C LEU A 83 2.61 4.41 -18.62
N LEU A 84 3.25 3.64 -17.75
CA LEU A 84 2.59 3.00 -16.62
C LEU A 84 3.06 3.65 -15.33
N VAL A 85 2.09 4.02 -14.50
CA VAL A 85 2.32 4.62 -13.19
C VAL A 85 1.71 3.70 -12.14
N HIS A 86 2.55 3.23 -11.23
CA HIS A 86 2.13 2.48 -10.06
C HIS A 86 2.21 3.40 -8.84
N ILE A 87 1.09 3.55 -8.11
CA ILE A 87 1.01 4.34 -6.88
C ILE A 87 0.54 3.40 -5.78
N THR A 88 1.24 3.39 -4.65
CA THR A 88 0.90 2.48 -3.55
C THR A 88 1.55 2.92 -2.25
N THR A 89 0.97 2.46 -1.14
CA THR A 89 1.66 2.29 0.14
C THR A 89 2.30 0.90 0.24
N SER A 90 3.06 0.65 1.30
CA SER A 90 3.64 -0.68 1.55
C SER A 90 2.57 -1.76 1.69
N ASP A 91 2.83 -2.91 1.07
CA ASP A 91 2.08 -4.15 1.31
C ASP A 91 2.66 -4.89 2.53
N PHE A 92 1.95 -5.91 3.00
CA PHE A 92 2.52 -6.94 3.86
C PHE A 92 3.48 -7.82 3.07
N GLU A 93 4.39 -8.49 3.77
CA GLU A 93 5.15 -9.59 3.17
C GLU A 93 4.22 -10.75 2.84
N ARG A 94 3.77 -10.76 1.59
CA ARG A 94 2.84 -11.71 1.02
C ARG A 94 3.45 -12.31 -0.23
N GLU A 95 3.47 -13.63 -0.29
CA GLU A 95 3.94 -14.38 -1.45
C GLU A 95 3.06 -14.08 -2.68
N GLY A 96 3.69 -13.90 -3.85
CA GLY A 96 3.00 -13.56 -5.09
C GLY A 96 2.39 -12.15 -5.14
N SER A 97 2.73 -11.26 -4.19
CA SER A 97 2.32 -9.86 -4.24
C SER A 97 3.05 -9.11 -5.36
N ILE A 98 2.30 -8.67 -6.37
CA ILE A 98 2.81 -7.81 -7.44
C ILE A 98 3.37 -6.48 -6.89
N CYS A 99 2.84 -5.99 -5.77
CA CYS A 99 3.35 -4.80 -5.10
C CYS A 99 4.77 -5.03 -4.56
N ASN A 100 5.00 -6.18 -3.90
CA ASN A 100 6.31 -6.54 -3.38
C ASN A 100 7.32 -6.80 -4.50
N GLU A 101 6.91 -7.43 -5.61
CA GLU A 101 7.74 -7.63 -6.80
C GLU A 101 8.19 -6.29 -7.41
N LYS A 102 7.23 -5.37 -7.64
CA LYS A 102 7.53 -4.05 -8.22
C LYS A 102 8.39 -3.20 -7.27
N HIS A 103 8.15 -3.24 -5.97
CA HIS A 103 8.99 -2.56 -4.97
C HIS A 103 10.42 -3.09 -4.97
N ALA A 104 10.60 -4.42 -5.01
CA ALA A 104 11.93 -5.04 -5.07
C ALA A 104 12.69 -4.66 -6.36
N TYR A 105 12.00 -4.62 -7.49
CA TYR A 105 12.57 -4.14 -8.76
C TYR A 105 12.95 -2.66 -8.67
N ALA A 106 12.04 -1.81 -8.19
CA ALA A 106 12.25 -0.38 -8.02
C ALA A 106 13.42 -0.06 -7.08
N SER A 107 13.60 -0.86 -6.02
CA SER A 107 14.74 -0.74 -5.11
C SER A 107 16.05 -1.11 -5.82
N GLN A 108 16.08 -2.21 -6.57
CA GLN A 108 17.26 -2.62 -7.32
C GLN A 108 17.66 -1.62 -8.42
N VAL A 109 16.69 -0.98 -9.08
CA VAL A 109 16.95 0.08 -10.05
C VAL A 109 17.50 1.34 -9.36
N ARG A 110 16.88 1.77 -8.25
CA ARG A 110 17.36 2.90 -7.43
C ARG A 110 18.81 2.68 -6.96
N ASP A 111 19.12 1.46 -6.54
CA ASP A 111 20.43 1.10 -5.98
C ASP A 111 21.47 0.77 -7.07
N GLY A 112 21.08 0.84 -8.36
CA GLY A 112 21.98 0.62 -9.50
C GLY A 112 22.36 -0.85 -9.73
N ILE A 113 21.70 -1.79 -9.07
CA ILE A 113 21.86 -3.24 -9.29
C ILE A 113 21.31 -3.61 -10.67
N ILE A 114 20.16 -3.01 -11.03
CA ILE A 114 19.54 -3.14 -12.36
C ILE A 114 19.67 -1.80 -13.08
N SER A 115 20.21 -1.81 -14.30
CA SER A 115 20.29 -0.64 -15.16
C SER A 115 19.08 -0.58 -16.08
N ASP A 116 18.05 0.14 -15.67
CA ASP A 116 16.84 0.38 -16.45
C ASP A 116 16.54 1.90 -16.53
N PRO A 117 16.92 2.59 -17.61
CA PRO A 117 16.69 4.01 -17.77
C PRO A 117 15.22 4.37 -18.07
N GLU A 118 14.38 3.39 -18.39
CA GLU A 118 12.95 3.59 -18.67
C GLU A 118 12.10 3.54 -17.39
N PHE A 119 12.68 3.04 -16.29
CA PHE A 119 12.00 2.90 -15.01
C PHE A 119 12.42 3.99 -14.00
N LEU A 120 11.47 4.85 -13.63
CA LEU A 120 11.66 5.83 -12.56
C LEU A 120 11.19 5.26 -11.22
N SER A 121 12.13 5.06 -10.29
CA SER A 121 11.87 4.65 -8.91
C SER A 121 11.73 5.87 -7.99
N CYS A 122 10.57 6.03 -7.36
CA CYS A 122 10.28 7.05 -6.35
C CYS A 122 9.82 6.38 -5.06
N ILE A 123 10.77 6.00 -4.20
CA ILE A 123 10.49 5.28 -2.94
C ILE A 123 10.71 6.23 -1.76
N TYR A 124 9.66 6.43 -0.97
CA TYR A 124 9.69 7.18 0.28
C TYR A 124 9.22 6.27 1.41
N GLU A 125 10.16 5.81 2.22
CA GLU A 125 9.90 4.82 3.27
C GLU A 125 10.87 5.01 4.44
N ALA A 126 10.41 4.61 5.62
CA ALA A 126 11.27 4.39 6.77
C ALA A 126 11.79 2.94 6.77
N THR A 127 12.95 2.73 7.38
CA THR A 127 13.52 1.39 7.57
C THR A 127 13.03 0.76 8.87
N ARG A 128 13.14 -0.57 9.00
CA ARG A 128 12.74 -1.29 10.23
C ARG A 128 13.49 -0.81 11.48
N ASP A 129 14.72 -0.34 11.29
CA ASP A 129 15.60 0.16 12.35
C ASP A 129 15.40 1.65 12.67
N ASP A 130 14.55 2.36 11.91
CA ASP A 130 14.23 3.76 12.21
C ASP A 130 13.34 3.85 13.45
N ASP A 131 13.54 4.89 14.27
CA ASP A 131 12.58 5.23 15.33
C ASP A 131 11.28 5.76 14.70
N TRP A 132 10.30 4.87 14.59
CA TRP A 132 8.98 5.15 14.02
C TRP A 132 8.21 6.24 14.77
N THR A 133 8.62 6.62 15.98
CA THR A 133 7.99 7.70 16.76
C THR A 133 8.60 9.08 16.48
N SER A 134 9.71 9.14 15.74
CA SER A 134 10.41 10.38 15.41
C SER A 134 9.78 11.13 14.23
N GLU A 135 9.53 12.43 14.39
CA GLU A 135 9.03 13.28 13.31
C GLU A 135 9.98 13.34 12.10
N GLU A 136 11.28 13.22 12.32
CA GLU A 136 12.28 13.19 11.23
C GLU A 136 12.05 12.00 10.31
N VAL A 137 11.77 10.83 10.89
CA VAL A 137 11.42 9.61 10.15
C VAL A 137 10.09 9.79 9.41
N TRP A 138 9.15 10.52 9.98
CA TRP A 138 7.88 10.82 9.31
C TRP A 138 8.09 11.69 8.06
N TYR A 139 8.95 12.71 8.14
CA TYR A 139 9.30 13.54 6.99
C TYR A 139 10.08 12.76 5.92
N LYS A 140 10.94 11.82 6.31
CA LYS A 140 11.65 10.91 5.40
C LYS A 140 10.67 10.05 4.59
N ALA A 141 9.67 9.46 5.24
CA ALA A 141 8.67 8.62 4.58
C ALA A 141 7.57 9.43 3.86
N ASN A 142 7.34 10.68 4.25
CA ASN A 142 6.27 11.53 3.72
C ASN A 142 6.85 12.88 3.25
N PRO A 143 7.36 12.98 2.01
CA PRO A 143 8.00 14.20 1.51
C PRO A 143 7.07 15.42 1.46
N ASN A 144 5.75 15.21 1.50
CA ASN A 144 4.73 16.27 1.46
C ASN A 144 4.03 16.48 2.82
N LEU A 145 4.63 15.99 3.91
CA LEU A 145 4.16 16.20 5.28
C LEU A 145 4.24 17.69 5.66
N GLY A 146 3.21 18.19 6.32
CA GLY A 146 3.03 19.61 6.63
C GLY A 146 2.31 20.41 5.53
N VAL A 147 2.12 19.83 4.33
CA VAL A 147 1.41 20.49 3.21
C VAL A 147 0.09 19.79 2.91
N SER A 148 0.11 18.55 2.44
CA SER A 148 -1.12 17.78 2.15
C SER A 148 -1.54 16.86 3.28
N LYS A 149 -0.58 16.39 4.07
CA LYS A 149 -0.82 15.63 5.30
C LYS A 149 -0.39 16.50 6.48
N SER A 150 -1.22 16.65 7.50
CA SER A 150 -0.87 17.50 8.63
C SER A 150 0.07 16.76 9.60
N ILE A 151 1.04 17.50 10.16
CA ILE A 151 1.91 16.95 11.21
C ILE A 151 1.10 16.57 12.46
N GLU A 152 0.05 17.32 12.76
CA GLU A 152 -0.84 17.04 13.90
C GLU A 152 -1.57 15.70 13.75
N TYR A 153 -2.00 15.35 12.53
CA TYR A 153 -2.55 14.03 12.27
C TYR A 153 -1.53 12.92 12.53
N MET A 154 -0.28 13.09 12.06
CA MET A 154 0.79 12.10 12.30
C MET A 154 1.07 11.91 13.79
N ARG A 155 1.14 12.98 14.58
CA ARG A 155 1.29 12.91 16.04
C ARG A 155 0.17 12.12 16.70
N GLN A 156 -1.08 12.36 16.29
CA GLN A 156 -2.24 11.66 16.83
C GLN A 156 -2.24 10.17 16.45
N GLN A 157 -1.89 9.83 15.21
CA GLN A 157 -1.77 8.43 14.79
C GLN A 157 -0.62 7.72 15.51
N CYS A 158 0.53 8.37 15.66
CA CYS A 158 1.66 7.83 16.41
C CYS A 158 1.28 7.56 17.87
N LYS A 159 0.61 8.50 18.55
CA LYS A 159 0.13 8.30 19.92
C LYS A 159 -0.81 7.10 20.03
N LYS A 160 -1.76 6.97 19.10
CA LYS A 160 -2.67 5.83 19.04
C LYS A 160 -1.91 4.51 18.82
N ALA A 161 -0.88 4.52 17.96
CA ALA A 161 -0.04 3.37 17.70
C ALA A 161 0.77 2.93 18.93
N GLN A 162 1.21 3.87 19.76
CA GLN A 162 1.89 3.56 21.04
C GLN A 162 0.96 2.90 22.06
N GLU A 163 -0.33 3.25 22.03
CA GLU A 163 -1.34 2.71 22.96
C GLU A 163 -1.94 1.38 22.48
N VAL A 164 -1.96 1.12 21.17
CA VAL A 164 -2.65 -0.01 20.55
C VAL A 164 -1.68 -0.81 19.66
N PRO A 165 -1.16 -1.96 20.12
CA PRO A 165 -0.17 -2.76 19.39
C PRO A 165 -0.62 -3.18 17.98
N SER A 166 -1.90 -3.51 17.81
CA SER A 166 -2.46 -3.83 16.49
C SER A 166 -2.49 -2.63 15.54
N PHE A 167 -2.57 -1.42 16.08
CA PHE A 167 -2.53 -0.18 15.29
C PHE A 167 -1.09 0.26 14.99
N GLU A 168 -0.10 -0.16 15.78
CA GLU A 168 1.32 0.09 15.51
C GLU A 168 1.73 -0.41 14.12
N ASN A 169 1.41 -1.66 13.80
CA ASN A 169 1.67 -2.23 12.47
C ASN A 169 0.95 -1.45 11.37
N THR A 170 -0.27 -0.98 11.65
CA THR A 170 -1.04 -0.17 10.70
C THR A 170 -0.35 1.16 10.41
N PHE A 171 0.08 1.87 11.46
CA PHE A 171 0.80 3.15 11.32
C PHE A 171 2.14 2.96 10.60
N LYS A 172 2.96 1.99 11.04
CA LYS A 172 4.24 1.67 10.40
C LYS A 172 4.08 1.36 8.92
N ARG A 173 3.08 0.57 8.54
CA ARG A 173 2.85 0.18 7.14
C ARG A 173 2.24 1.31 6.30
N LEU A 174 1.15 1.92 6.76
CA LEU A 174 0.37 2.86 5.95
C LEU A 174 0.88 4.30 6.01
N ASP A 175 1.44 4.71 7.15
CA ASP A 175 1.94 6.08 7.32
C ASP A 175 3.44 6.22 7.12
N LEU A 176 4.23 5.14 7.30
CA LEU A 176 5.70 5.17 7.18
C LEU A 176 6.26 4.26 6.07
N ASN A 177 5.41 3.50 5.38
CA ASN A 177 5.80 2.50 4.37
C ASN A 177 6.83 1.48 4.86
N ILE A 178 6.85 1.19 6.16
CA ILE A 178 7.68 0.13 6.72
C ILE A 178 7.02 -1.21 6.36
N ARG A 179 7.75 -2.06 5.64
CA ARG A 179 7.30 -3.43 5.36
C ARG A 179 7.22 -4.24 6.65
N THR A 180 6.00 -4.49 7.09
CA THR A 180 5.70 -5.38 8.21
C THR A 180 5.48 -6.80 7.69
N GLU A 181 5.96 -7.78 8.44
CA GLU A 181 5.48 -9.14 8.31
C GLU A 181 3.99 -9.17 8.64
N GLN A 182 3.24 -10.13 8.08
CA GLN A 182 1.78 -10.23 8.28
C GLN A 182 1.40 -10.56 9.74
N ASP A 183 2.37 -10.73 10.64
CA ASP A 183 2.11 -11.09 12.02
C ASP A 183 1.46 -9.93 12.79
N GLU A 184 0.24 -10.15 13.27
CA GLU A 184 -0.39 -9.27 14.24
C GLU A 184 0.38 -9.40 15.56
N ARG A 185 1.22 -8.41 15.86
CA ARG A 185 1.89 -8.36 17.17
C ARG A 185 0.85 -8.22 18.27
N TRP A 186 0.53 -9.35 18.92
CA TRP A 186 -0.39 -9.37 20.06
C TRP A 186 0.24 -8.76 21.32
N LEU A 187 1.55 -8.91 21.49
CA LEU A 187 2.28 -8.49 22.68
C LEU A 187 3.48 -7.62 22.30
N VAL A 188 3.63 -6.47 22.96
CA VAL A 188 4.80 -5.60 22.80
C VAL A 188 5.94 -6.16 23.65
N LEU A 189 7.03 -6.59 22.99
CA LEU A 189 8.16 -7.24 23.67
C LEU A 189 8.79 -6.34 24.76
N GLU A 190 8.87 -5.03 24.52
CA GLU A 190 9.38 -4.08 25.51
C GLU A 190 8.51 -4.03 26.78
N GLN A 191 7.19 -4.19 26.65
CA GLN A 191 6.28 -4.27 27.81
C GLN A 191 6.39 -5.62 28.52
N TRP A 192 6.61 -6.70 27.77
CA TRP A 192 6.89 -8.01 28.33
C TRP A 192 8.18 -8.00 29.14
N ASP A 193 9.25 -7.43 28.59
CA ASP A 193 10.55 -7.30 29.26
C ASP A 193 10.43 -6.42 30.51
N ALA A 194 9.63 -5.35 30.46
CA ALA A 194 9.33 -4.52 31.62
C ALA A 194 8.60 -5.27 32.74
N CYS A 195 7.81 -6.31 32.43
CA CYS A 195 7.17 -7.16 33.43
C CYS A 195 8.11 -8.18 34.08
N GLY A 196 9.22 -8.53 33.44
CA GLY A 196 10.11 -9.63 33.84
C GLY A 196 11.47 -9.21 34.41
N ALA A 197 11.71 -7.92 34.64
CA ALA A 197 13.06 -7.41 34.93
C ALA A 197 13.62 -7.77 36.34
N SER A 198 12.84 -8.40 37.21
CA SER A 198 13.27 -8.81 38.56
C SER A 198 13.02 -10.30 38.79
N GLU A 199 14.00 -11.01 39.36
CA GLU A 199 13.81 -12.37 39.87
C GLU A 199 12.60 -12.38 40.83
N VAL A 200 11.66 -13.29 40.59
CA VAL A 200 10.49 -13.45 41.47
C VAL A 200 10.92 -14.16 42.73
N ASP A 201 10.82 -13.50 43.89
CA ASP A 201 11.09 -14.13 45.19
C ASP A 201 9.92 -15.07 45.55
N PRO A 202 10.16 -16.38 45.75
CA PRO A 202 9.13 -17.32 46.18
C PRO A 202 8.44 -16.93 47.49
N ALA A 203 9.11 -16.16 48.37
CA ALA A 203 8.53 -15.68 49.61
C ALA A 203 7.40 -14.66 49.38
N ASP A 204 7.47 -13.85 48.32
CA ASP A 204 6.44 -12.85 47.98
C ASP A 204 5.15 -13.51 47.45
N LEU A 205 5.23 -14.78 47.06
CA LEU A 205 4.10 -15.56 46.53
C LEU A 205 3.36 -16.34 47.62
N GLU A 206 3.85 -16.37 48.87
CA GLU A 206 3.23 -17.13 49.95
C GLU A 206 1.83 -16.58 50.31
N GLY A 207 0.82 -17.45 50.27
CA GLY A 207 -0.57 -17.08 50.56
C GLY A 207 -1.34 -16.41 49.42
N GLN A 208 -0.72 -16.20 48.25
CA GLN A 208 -1.39 -15.64 47.08
C GLN A 208 -2.23 -16.71 46.33
N PRO A 209 -3.31 -16.31 45.63
CA PRO A 209 -4.07 -17.21 44.77
C PRO A 209 -3.20 -17.78 43.65
N CYS A 210 -3.17 -19.11 43.52
CA CYS A 210 -2.43 -19.80 42.47
C CYS A 210 -3.34 -20.17 41.30
N PHE A 211 -2.90 -19.86 40.08
CA PHE A 211 -3.56 -20.24 38.83
C PHE A 211 -2.59 -21.11 38.03
N ALA A 212 -3.07 -22.26 37.54
CA ALA A 212 -2.26 -23.17 36.72
C ALA A 212 -2.86 -23.32 35.33
N GLY A 213 -2.04 -23.16 34.30
CA GLY A 213 -2.37 -23.49 32.92
C GLY A 213 -1.69 -24.79 32.52
N LEU A 214 -2.43 -25.70 31.90
CA LEU A 214 -1.92 -26.94 31.35
C LEU A 214 -2.07 -26.91 29.83
N ASP A 215 -0.96 -26.81 29.11
CA ASP A 215 -0.94 -26.96 27.65
C ASP A 215 -0.76 -28.45 27.31
N LEU A 216 -1.82 -29.04 26.77
CA LEU A 216 -1.80 -30.41 26.26
C LEU A 216 -1.45 -30.34 24.78
N ALA A 217 -0.16 -30.39 24.48
CA ALA A 217 0.37 -30.54 23.12
C ALA A 217 -0.08 -31.90 22.54
N SER A 218 -1.31 -31.96 22.04
CA SER A 218 -1.83 -33.15 21.37
C SER A 218 -1.46 -33.11 19.90
N THR A 219 -0.55 -34.00 19.50
CA THR A 219 -0.27 -34.29 18.08
C THR A 219 -1.02 -35.52 17.58
N THR A 220 -2.00 -36.04 18.33
CA THR A 220 -2.74 -37.24 17.94
C THR A 220 -4.15 -37.18 18.51
N ASP A 221 -5.15 -37.31 17.63
CA ASP A 221 -6.57 -37.23 18.00
C ASP A 221 -6.89 -38.12 19.20
N ILE A 222 -7.45 -37.51 20.25
CA ILE A 222 -7.99 -38.21 21.40
C ILE A 222 -9.34 -38.80 20.97
N ALA A 223 -9.41 -40.14 20.95
CA ALA A 223 -10.60 -40.93 20.64
C ALA A 223 -11.62 -40.97 21.78
#